data_AF-A0A6J2Q3A5-F1
#
_entry.id   AF-A0A6J2Q3A5-F1
#
_cell.length_a   1.000
_cell.length_b   1.000
_cell.length_c   1.000
_cell.angle_alpha   90.00
_cell.angle_beta   90.00
_cell.angle_gamma   90.00
#
_symmetry.space_group_name_H-M   'P 1'
#
loop_
_entity.id
_entity.type
_entity.pdbx_description
1 polymer ?
#
loop_
_entity_poly.entity_id
_entity_poly.type
_entity_poly.pdbx_seq_one_letter_code
_entity_poly.pdbx_strand_id
1 'polypeptide(L)'
;MDRKTLAIWTFSSSSVLQSQRATCFECATLLCSLLLGAHYDVYCVSGYAVKEMCLLDQSLQECPLLDTEVKSVISEQEPQENKYTVKPLRELKSNFVTQQEKKKQDAEAARFQKHKLQESEQRPADPLRGLRVHCWVLVLSGSRSVQENFFIDPLTGNSYTTDNDNFLGIESVWNNLNYYVNMQDCRNGCADMVYDLEDLKIWEPVLFGATYKKQLILDVLKKKESKLMSKITNDVEEEEQPRAFEMPRSWVSDIPISKQDLETCWPGTQKVTQYRKAKLEKFAPNLMSDGLITRLTTYKDLNCTDVVMVKEWYQHSHHCVAAFSQRYNRNVLR
;
A
#
# COMPACT_ATOMS: atom_id res chain seq x y z
N MET A 1 -14.06 -5.87 18.91
CA MET A 1 -13.57 -7.20 18.46
C MET A 1 -12.80 -7.79 19.61
N ASP A 2 -13.38 -8.79 20.26
CA ASP A 2 -12.81 -9.46 21.42
C ASP A 2 -11.53 -10.22 21.05
N ARG A 3 -10.55 -10.19 21.95
CA ARG A 3 -9.33 -11.02 21.92
C ARG A 3 -9.71 -12.49 22.03
N LYS A 4 -10.14 -13.17 20.95
CA LYS A 4 -10.32 -14.63 20.91
C LYS A 4 -10.67 -15.22 19.54
N THR A 5 -10.02 -14.80 18.45
CA THR A 5 -9.89 -15.68 17.27
C THR A 5 -8.86 -15.08 16.31
N LEU A 6 -7.58 -15.47 16.47
CA LEU A 6 -6.78 -15.66 15.26
C LEU A 6 -7.52 -16.67 14.39
N ALA A 7 -7.55 -16.47 13.07
CA ALA A 7 -8.23 -17.40 12.17
C ALA A 7 -7.71 -18.82 12.44
N ILE A 8 -8.58 -19.69 12.93
CA ILE A 8 -8.23 -21.09 13.27
C ILE A 8 -7.85 -21.86 11.99
N TRP A 9 -8.23 -21.32 10.82
CA TRP A 9 -7.98 -21.88 9.51
C TRP A 9 -7.49 -20.77 8.58
N THR A 10 -6.38 -20.99 7.89
CA THR A 10 -5.92 -20.17 6.77
C THR A 10 -6.16 -20.93 5.47
N PHE A 11 -6.80 -20.30 4.50
CA PHE A 11 -6.97 -20.89 3.18
C PHE A 11 -5.65 -20.98 2.41
N SER A 12 -5.53 -21.98 1.53
CA SER A 12 -4.41 -22.11 0.63
C SER A 12 -4.41 -20.99 -0.42
N SER A 13 -3.24 -20.65 -0.96
CA SER A 13 -3.10 -19.62 -1.99
C SER A 13 -3.98 -19.87 -3.22
N SER A 14 -4.18 -21.12 -3.62
CA SER A 14 -5.06 -21.48 -4.74
C SER A 14 -6.54 -21.24 -4.41
N SER A 15 -7.00 -21.58 -3.20
CA SER A 15 -8.37 -21.30 -2.75
C SER A 15 -8.65 -19.80 -2.61
N VAL A 16 -7.66 -19.03 -2.14
CA VAL A 16 -7.76 -17.56 -2.05
C VAL A 16 -7.96 -16.94 -3.43
N LEU A 17 -7.19 -17.39 -4.43
CA LEU A 17 -7.34 -16.90 -5.80
C LEU A 17 -8.69 -17.25 -6.41
N GLN A 18 -9.18 -18.47 -6.20
CA GLN A 18 -10.49 -18.90 -6.72
C GLN A 18 -11.65 -18.15 -6.08
N SER A 19 -11.61 -17.94 -4.76
CA SER A 19 -12.69 -17.28 -4.02
C SER A 19 -12.62 -15.75 -4.11
N GLN A 20 -11.44 -15.21 -4.43
CA GLN A 20 -11.08 -13.79 -4.36
C GLN A 20 -11.50 -13.12 -3.03
N ARG A 21 -11.40 -13.89 -1.95
CA ARG A 21 -11.71 -13.47 -0.58
C ARG A 21 -10.62 -13.98 0.33
N ALA A 22 -10.05 -13.09 1.13
CA ALA A 22 -8.98 -13.43 2.05
C ALA A 22 -8.87 -12.41 3.18
N THR A 23 -8.29 -12.88 4.27
CA THR A 23 -7.75 -12.07 5.36
C THR A 23 -6.38 -11.50 4.98
N CYS A 24 -5.85 -10.55 5.76
CA CYS A 24 -4.51 -10.01 5.53
C CYS A 24 -3.41 -11.09 5.54
N PHE A 25 -3.54 -12.12 6.39
CA PHE A 25 -2.63 -13.26 6.44
C PHE A 25 -2.63 -14.09 5.15
N GLU A 26 -3.81 -14.36 4.61
CA GLU A 26 -3.98 -15.11 3.37
C GLU A 26 -3.50 -14.31 2.16
N CYS A 27 -3.79 -12.99 2.11
CA CYS A 27 -3.27 -12.10 1.08
C CYS A 27 -1.74 -12.00 1.14
N ALA A 28 -1.14 -11.83 2.32
CA ALA A 28 0.31 -11.81 2.50
C ALA A 28 0.95 -13.14 2.06
N THR A 29 0.35 -14.28 2.45
CA THR A 29 0.84 -15.61 2.09
C THR A 29 0.80 -15.85 0.58
N LEU A 30 -0.30 -15.45 -0.08
CA LEU A 30 -0.41 -15.51 -1.53
C LEU A 30 0.66 -14.64 -2.22
N LEU A 31 0.80 -13.38 -1.80
CA LEU A 31 1.79 -12.47 -2.35
C LEU A 31 3.23 -12.98 -2.15
N CYS A 32 3.55 -13.44 -0.93
CA CYS A 32 4.84 -14.02 -0.61
C CYS A 32 5.13 -15.24 -1.49
N SER A 33 4.15 -16.12 -1.71
CA SER A 33 4.32 -17.30 -2.57
C SER A 33 4.63 -16.92 -4.03
N LEU A 34 3.95 -15.90 -4.57
CA LEU A 34 4.22 -15.39 -5.92
C LEU A 34 5.63 -14.77 -6.02
N LEU A 35 6.04 -13.99 -5.03
CA LEU A 35 7.36 -13.34 -5.00
C LEU A 35 8.51 -14.33 -4.80
N LEU A 36 8.31 -15.37 -3.97
CA LEU A 36 9.25 -16.48 -3.84
C LEU A 36 9.42 -17.22 -5.17
N GLY A 37 8.31 -17.46 -5.88
CA GLY A 37 8.33 -18.04 -7.23
C GLY A 37 9.08 -17.18 -8.25
N ALA A 38 9.07 -15.86 -8.07
CA ALA A 38 9.86 -14.91 -8.85
C ALA A 38 11.31 -14.72 -8.34
N HIS A 39 11.75 -15.54 -7.39
CA HIS A 39 13.09 -15.55 -6.79
C HIS A 39 13.47 -14.29 -6.00
N TYR A 40 12.49 -13.60 -5.41
CA TYR A 40 12.77 -12.59 -4.38
C TYR A 40 13.03 -13.26 -3.02
N ASP A 41 13.78 -12.59 -2.16
CA ASP A 41 13.95 -13.01 -0.76
C ASP A 41 12.87 -12.33 0.08
N VAL A 42 11.81 -13.08 0.37
CA VAL A 42 10.61 -12.52 0.99
C VAL A 42 10.10 -13.39 2.13
N TYR A 43 9.48 -12.72 3.08
CA TYR A 43 8.90 -13.31 4.28
C TYR A 43 7.52 -12.71 4.51
N CYS A 44 6.58 -13.55 4.92
CA CYS A 44 5.37 -13.09 5.58
C CYS A 44 5.74 -12.59 6.98
N VAL A 45 5.13 -11.49 7.41
CA VAL A 45 5.38 -10.84 8.69
C VAL A 45 4.08 -10.83 9.48
N SER A 46 4.08 -11.38 10.69
CA SER A 46 3.00 -11.20 11.67
C SER A 46 3.44 -10.15 12.67
N GLY A 47 2.62 -9.11 12.82
CA GLY A 47 2.91 -8.04 13.75
C GLY A 47 1.74 -7.12 13.97
N TYR A 48 2.04 -5.91 14.42
CA TYR A 48 1.06 -4.90 14.79
C TYR A 48 1.09 -3.74 13.81
N ALA A 49 -0.08 -3.26 13.40
CA ALA A 49 -0.19 -2.11 12.50
C ALA A 49 -1.24 -1.11 12.99
N VAL A 50 -1.20 0.09 12.43
CA VAL A 50 -2.20 1.13 12.68
C VAL A 50 -3.58 0.71 12.16
N LYS A 51 -4.63 1.24 12.79
CA LYS A 51 -6.03 0.93 12.49
C LYS A 51 -6.35 1.02 11.00
N GLU A 52 -5.88 2.09 10.36
CA GLU A 52 -6.16 2.41 8.97
C GLU A 52 -5.65 1.32 8.03
N MET A 53 -4.45 0.80 8.31
CA MET A 53 -3.84 -0.27 7.53
C MET A 53 -4.59 -1.60 7.72
N CYS A 54 -4.95 -1.94 8.97
CA CYS A 54 -5.72 -3.15 9.27
C CYS A 54 -7.13 -3.15 8.65
N LEU A 55 -7.75 -1.97 8.53
CA LEU A 55 -9.11 -1.80 8.00
C LEU A 55 -9.15 -1.40 6.53
N LEU A 56 -8.00 -1.28 5.86
CA LEU A 56 -7.88 -0.76 4.49
C LEU A 56 -8.52 0.63 4.32
N ASP A 57 -8.51 1.45 5.37
CA ASP A 57 -9.07 2.80 5.36
C ASP A 57 -8.05 3.79 4.77
N GLN A 58 -8.35 4.27 3.58
CA GLN A 58 -7.53 5.25 2.85
C GLN A 58 -8.16 6.64 2.83
N SER A 59 -9.27 6.86 3.55
CA SER A 59 -10.09 8.08 3.49
C SER A 59 -9.35 9.37 3.89
N LEU A 60 -8.26 9.27 4.65
CA LEU A 60 -7.41 10.39 5.05
C LEU A 60 -6.11 10.49 4.24
N GLN A 61 -5.84 9.54 3.35
CA GLN A 61 -4.66 9.56 2.49
C GLN A 61 -4.93 10.42 1.26
N GLU A 62 -3.90 11.14 0.81
CA GLU A 62 -3.97 11.88 -0.45
C GLU A 62 -4.07 10.90 -1.63
N CYS A 63 -4.93 11.21 -2.59
CA CYS A 63 -5.08 10.36 -3.77
C CYS A 63 -3.86 10.54 -4.71
N PRO A 64 -3.18 9.46 -5.13
CA PRO A 64 -1.98 9.55 -5.98
C PRO A 64 -2.21 10.21 -7.35
N LEU A 65 -3.45 10.22 -7.84
CA LEU A 65 -3.83 10.80 -9.13
C LEU A 65 -4.25 12.28 -9.03
N LEU A 66 -4.17 12.88 -7.84
CA LEU A 66 -4.33 14.31 -7.67
C LEU A 66 -3.05 15.01 -8.13
N ASP A 67 -3.15 15.72 -9.25
CA ASP A 67 -2.08 16.64 -9.68
C ASP A 67 -1.82 17.64 -8.55
N THR A 68 -0.64 17.59 -7.94
CA THR A 68 -0.27 18.47 -6.81
C THR A 68 -0.08 19.93 -7.25
N GLU A 69 -0.13 20.24 -8.55
CA GLU A 69 0.05 21.61 -9.04
C GLU A 69 -1.02 22.00 -10.06
N VAL A 70 -2.10 22.60 -9.57
CA VAL A 70 -2.68 23.76 -10.25
C VAL A 70 -2.74 24.88 -9.22
N LYS A 71 -1.64 25.65 -9.13
CA LYS A 71 -1.76 27.05 -8.72
C LYS A 71 -2.78 27.65 -9.68
N SER A 72 -4.02 27.74 -9.24
CA SER A 72 -5.08 28.39 -9.97
C SER A 72 -4.65 29.82 -10.19
N VAL A 73 -4.13 30.10 -11.38
CA VAL A 73 -4.15 31.43 -11.98
C VAL A 73 -5.62 31.72 -12.17
N ILE A 74 -6.25 32.17 -11.09
CA ILE A 74 -7.47 32.96 -11.16
C ILE A 74 -7.00 34.24 -11.82
N SER A 75 -7.05 34.26 -13.15
CA SER A 75 -7.12 35.48 -13.92
C SER A 75 -8.30 36.25 -13.33
N GLU A 76 -7.99 37.28 -12.54
CA GLU A 76 -8.95 38.32 -12.20
C GLU A 76 -9.42 38.92 -13.53
N GLN A 77 -10.54 38.43 -14.04
CA GLN A 77 -11.27 39.16 -15.06
C GLN A 77 -11.80 40.42 -14.37
N GLU A 78 -11.11 41.53 -14.60
CA GLU A 78 -11.61 42.85 -14.23
C GLU A 78 -13.05 43.00 -14.77
N PRO A 79 -14.01 43.44 -13.95
CA PRO A 79 -15.35 43.75 -14.44
C PRO A 79 -15.24 44.81 -15.54
N GLN A 80 -15.81 44.56 -16.72
CA GLN A 80 -15.96 45.60 -17.72
C GLN A 80 -16.89 46.69 -17.16
N GLU A 81 -16.30 47.82 -16.75
CA GLU A 81 -17.06 48.99 -16.32
C GLU A 81 -17.78 49.60 -17.53
N ASN A 82 -19.11 49.65 -17.46
CA ASN A 82 -19.93 50.35 -18.45
C ASN A 82 -19.65 51.86 -18.39
N LYS A 83 -19.37 52.45 -19.56
CA LYS A 83 -18.89 53.82 -19.84
C LYS A 83 -19.67 55.00 -19.21
N TYR A 84 -20.84 54.75 -18.60
CA TYR A 84 -21.75 55.79 -18.10
C TYR A 84 -22.23 55.57 -16.66
N THR A 85 -21.40 54.98 -15.80
CA THR A 85 -21.71 54.91 -14.36
C THR A 85 -21.07 56.09 -13.64
N VAL A 86 -21.90 56.91 -12.98
CA VAL A 86 -21.43 58.05 -12.18
C VAL A 86 -20.56 57.51 -11.05
N LYS A 87 -19.29 57.94 -11.00
CA LYS A 87 -18.37 57.52 -9.95
C LYS A 87 -18.93 57.95 -8.59
N PRO A 88 -19.08 57.02 -7.62
CA PRO A 88 -19.50 57.39 -6.28
C PRO A 88 -18.51 58.39 -5.67
N LEU A 89 -18.99 59.22 -4.75
CA LEU A 89 -18.17 60.23 -4.07
C LEU A 89 -16.90 59.56 -3.50
N ARG A 90 -15.72 60.10 -3.83
CA ARG A 90 -14.45 59.58 -3.32
C ARG A 90 -14.44 59.70 -1.80
N GLU A 91 -14.50 58.57 -1.12
CA GLU A 91 -14.17 58.51 0.30
C GLU A 91 -12.67 58.82 0.47
N LEU A 92 -12.35 59.75 1.37
CA LEU A 92 -10.97 60.12 1.74
C LEU A 92 -10.37 59.06 2.67
N LYS A 93 -10.22 57.83 2.19
CA LYS A 93 -9.53 56.74 2.90
C LYS A 93 -8.34 56.27 2.08
N SER A 94 -7.24 55.97 2.75
CA SER A 94 -6.03 55.47 2.10
C SER A 94 -6.26 54.04 1.61
N ASN A 95 -6.41 53.85 0.30
CA ASN A 95 -6.60 52.52 -0.32
C ASN A 95 -5.46 51.53 0.04
N PHE A 96 -4.25 52.06 0.28
CA PHE A 96 -3.10 51.24 0.69
C PHE A 96 -3.30 50.61 2.07
N VAL A 97 -3.80 51.37 3.04
CA VAL A 97 -4.05 50.89 4.41
C VAL A 97 -5.17 49.84 4.40
N THR A 98 -6.26 50.12 3.69
CA THR A 98 -7.38 49.17 3.52
C THR A 98 -6.93 47.86 2.89
N GLN A 99 -6.07 47.91 1.87
CA GLN A 99 -5.57 46.71 1.19
C GLN A 99 -4.59 45.92 2.06
N GLN A 100 -3.80 46.59 2.90
CA GLN A 100 -2.89 45.95 3.84
C GLN A 100 -3.65 45.27 4.99
N GLU A 101 -4.71 45.90 5.52
CA GLU A 101 -5.60 45.31 6.52
C GLU A 101 -6.38 44.13 5.96
N LYS A 102 -6.92 44.24 4.75
CA LYS A 102 -7.62 43.13 4.08
C LYS A 102 -6.71 41.92 3.88
N LYS A 103 -5.47 42.13 3.42
CA LYS A 103 -4.47 41.05 3.30
C LYS A 103 -4.15 40.38 4.64
N LYS A 104 -4.08 41.16 5.74
CA LYS A 104 -3.87 40.61 7.08
C LYS A 104 -5.07 39.78 7.54
N GLN A 105 -6.29 40.29 7.35
CA GLN A 105 -7.54 39.60 7.69
C GLN A 105 -7.73 38.32 6.86
N ASP A 106 -7.48 38.37 5.55
CA ASP A 106 -7.56 37.18 4.68
C ASP A 106 -6.51 36.14 5.07
N ALA A 107 -5.29 36.57 5.44
CA ALA A 107 -4.24 35.67 5.92
C ALA A 107 -4.58 35.05 7.28
N GLU A 108 -5.18 35.81 8.20
CA GLU A 108 -5.61 35.33 9.51
C GLU A 108 -6.82 34.40 9.39
N ALA A 109 -7.79 34.72 8.55
CA ALA A 109 -8.91 33.86 8.20
C ALA A 109 -8.43 32.55 7.54
N ALA A 110 -7.46 32.62 6.62
CA ALA A 110 -6.86 31.43 6.01
C ALA A 110 -6.09 30.58 7.03
N ARG A 111 -5.37 31.19 7.98
CA ARG A 111 -4.72 30.48 9.09
C ARG A 111 -5.74 29.81 10.01
N PHE A 112 -6.81 30.52 10.38
CA PHE A 112 -7.88 29.99 11.21
C PHE A 112 -8.63 28.84 10.52
N GLN A 113 -8.93 28.98 9.22
CA GLN A 113 -9.51 27.91 8.42
C GLN A 113 -8.59 26.70 8.33
N LYS A 114 -7.28 26.89 8.09
CA LYS A 114 -6.29 25.80 8.11
C LYS A 114 -6.23 25.10 9.46
N HIS A 115 -6.23 25.86 10.56
CA HIS A 115 -6.21 25.30 11.91
C HIS A 115 -7.47 24.48 12.20
N LYS A 116 -8.65 25.02 11.85
CA LYS A 116 -9.94 24.34 12.03
C LYS A 116 -10.05 23.07 11.17
N LEU A 117 -9.50 23.10 9.95
CA LEU A 117 -9.38 21.91 9.09
C LEU A 117 -8.45 20.88 9.70
N GLN A 118 -7.25 21.28 10.18
CA GLN A 118 -6.33 20.38 10.86
C GLN A 118 -6.93 19.75 12.11
N GLU A 119 -7.66 20.52 12.91
CA GLU A 119 -8.35 20.03 14.11
C GLU A 119 -9.46 19.03 13.76
N SER A 120 -10.23 19.28 12.69
CA SER A 120 -11.21 18.32 12.19
C SER A 120 -10.59 17.04 11.59
N GLU A 121 -9.33 17.12 11.18
CA GLU A 121 -8.55 16.00 10.61
C GLU A 121 -7.70 15.29 11.67
N GLN A 122 -7.67 15.78 12.91
CA GLN A 122 -6.97 15.11 13.99
C GLN A 122 -7.64 13.77 14.25
N ARG A 123 -6.82 12.72 14.10
CA ARG A 123 -7.28 11.35 14.27
C ARG A 123 -7.73 11.17 15.72
N PRO A 124 -8.92 10.59 15.95
CA PRO A 124 -9.30 10.22 17.30
C PRO A 124 -8.26 9.25 17.86
N ALA A 125 -7.99 9.36 19.17
CA ALA A 125 -7.12 8.41 19.84
C ALA A 125 -7.64 6.98 19.62
N ASP A 126 -6.75 6.09 19.19
CA ASP A 126 -7.10 4.71 18.88
C ASP A 126 -6.90 3.81 20.10
N PRO A 127 -7.99 3.32 20.75
CA PRO A 127 -7.88 2.52 21.97
C PRO A 127 -7.18 1.18 21.77
N LEU A 128 -7.10 0.70 20.52
CA LEU A 128 -6.49 -0.59 20.16
C LEU A 128 -5.16 -0.41 19.42
N ARG A 129 -4.53 0.77 19.51
CA ARG A 129 -3.21 1.01 18.93
C ARG A 129 -2.21 0.01 19.51
N GLY A 130 -1.48 -0.70 18.65
CA GLY A 130 -0.53 -1.75 19.05
C GLY A 130 -1.17 -3.06 19.49
N LEU A 131 -2.50 -3.21 19.41
CA LEU A 131 -3.19 -4.46 19.74
C LEU A 131 -3.82 -5.14 18.51
N ARG A 132 -3.86 -4.46 17.36
CA ARG A 132 -4.37 -5.04 16.11
C ARG A 132 -3.27 -5.81 15.41
N VAL A 133 -3.51 -7.09 15.25
CA VAL A 133 -2.65 -7.97 14.47
C VAL A 133 -2.92 -7.75 12.99
N HIS A 134 -1.84 -7.58 12.23
CA HIS A 134 -1.85 -7.48 10.77
C HIS A 134 -0.76 -8.36 10.20
N CYS A 135 -0.89 -8.71 8.92
CA CYS A 135 0.11 -9.47 8.21
C CYS A 135 0.50 -8.76 6.92
N TRP A 136 1.80 -8.63 6.69
CA TRP A 136 2.37 -7.98 5.50
C TRP A 136 3.60 -8.75 5.00
N VAL A 137 4.21 -8.29 3.91
CA VAL A 137 5.37 -8.95 3.32
C VAL A 137 6.62 -8.11 3.56
N LEU A 138 7.68 -8.73 4.07
CA LEU A 138 9.03 -8.19 4.13
C LEU A 138 9.82 -8.68 2.92
N VAL A 139 10.45 -7.76 2.21
CA VAL A 139 11.40 -8.05 1.13
C VAL A 139 12.79 -7.68 1.62
N LEU A 140 13.70 -8.66 1.64
CA LEU A 140 15.09 -8.44 1.99
C LEU A 140 15.90 -8.01 0.76
N SER A 141 16.88 -7.15 1.02
CA SER A 141 17.88 -6.71 0.04
C SER A 141 18.80 -7.86 -0.41
N GLY A 142 19.46 -7.67 -1.55
CA GLY A 142 20.46 -8.58 -2.09
C GLY A 142 19.96 -9.56 -3.16
N SER A 143 18.65 -9.79 -3.27
CA SER A 143 18.05 -10.56 -4.38
C SER A 143 17.44 -9.65 -5.43
N ARG A 144 17.53 -10.01 -6.72
CA ARG A 144 16.83 -9.32 -7.84
C ARG A 144 17.05 -7.79 -7.91
N SER A 145 18.26 -7.32 -7.56
CA SER A 145 18.63 -5.90 -7.54
C SER A 145 17.89 -5.04 -6.51
N VAL A 146 17.28 -5.65 -5.49
CA VAL A 146 16.72 -4.92 -4.34
C VAL A 146 17.87 -4.40 -3.48
N GLN A 147 17.95 -3.08 -3.34
CA GLN A 147 19.04 -2.40 -2.62
C GLN A 147 18.80 -2.35 -1.10
N GLU A 148 17.56 -2.09 -0.69
CA GLU A 148 17.18 -1.89 0.70
C GLU A 148 16.00 -2.78 1.06
N ASN A 149 15.88 -3.09 2.36
CA ASN A 149 14.75 -3.84 2.86
C ASN A 149 13.50 -2.96 2.84
N PHE A 150 12.36 -3.53 2.47
CA PHE A 150 11.09 -2.80 2.45
C PHE A 150 9.92 -3.72 2.75
N PHE A 151 8.81 -3.11 3.15
CA PHE A 151 7.55 -3.78 3.39
C PHE A 151 6.58 -3.59 2.23
N ILE A 152 5.73 -4.57 2.00
CA ILE A 152 4.59 -4.47 1.08
C ILE A 152 3.32 -4.76 1.86
N ASP A 153 2.38 -3.82 1.85
CA ASP A 153 1.04 -4.09 2.33
C ASP A 153 0.27 -4.91 1.29
N PRO A 154 -0.15 -6.15 1.60
CA PRO A 154 -0.77 -7.03 0.62
C PRO A 154 -2.18 -6.57 0.18
N LEU A 155 -2.84 -5.70 0.96
CA LEU A 155 -4.18 -5.23 0.65
C LEU A 155 -4.17 -4.06 -0.36
N THR A 156 -3.24 -3.12 -0.20
CA THR A 156 -3.07 -1.99 -1.12
C THR A 156 -2.11 -2.30 -2.27
N GLY A 157 -1.12 -3.16 -2.04
CA GLY A 157 0.02 -3.39 -2.93
C GLY A 157 1.10 -2.30 -2.85
N ASN A 158 0.98 -1.37 -1.90
CA ASN A 158 1.95 -0.29 -1.72
C ASN A 158 3.20 -0.79 -1.00
N SER A 159 4.36 -0.28 -1.41
CA SER A 159 5.63 -0.48 -0.73
C SER A 159 5.89 0.60 0.32
N TYR A 160 6.45 0.22 1.44
CA TYR A 160 6.82 1.09 2.55
C TYR A 160 8.26 0.81 2.99
N THR A 161 8.93 1.83 3.49
CA THR A 161 10.21 1.65 4.19
C THR A 161 10.00 0.89 5.50
N THR A 162 11.05 0.23 6.00
CA THR A 162 10.97 -0.58 7.23
C THR A 162 10.76 0.25 8.50
N ASP A 163 11.13 1.54 8.45
CA ASP A 163 11.00 2.53 9.53
C ASP A 163 9.63 3.23 9.57
N ASN A 164 8.68 2.83 8.72
CA ASN A 164 7.42 3.54 8.59
C ASN A 164 6.52 3.38 9.83
N ASP A 165 6.00 4.51 10.34
CA ASP A 165 5.14 4.60 11.54
C ASP A 165 3.82 3.79 11.49
N ASN A 166 3.43 3.33 10.30
CA ASN A 166 2.25 2.47 10.15
C ASN A 166 2.46 1.07 10.75
N PHE A 167 3.72 0.63 10.89
CA PHE A 167 4.09 -0.66 11.45
C PHE A 167 4.57 -0.48 12.90
N LEU A 168 3.82 -1.04 13.83
CA LEU A 168 3.99 -0.82 15.27
C LEU A 168 4.83 -1.89 15.97
N GLY A 169 5.21 -2.95 15.26
CA GLY A 169 6.09 -4.00 15.78
C GLY A 169 5.89 -5.32 15.05
N ILE A 170 6.88 -6.21 15.15
CA ILE A 170 6.83 -7.56 14.55
C ILE A 170 6.97 -8.61 15.65
N GLU A 171 6.13 -9.64 15.59
CA GLU A 171 6.24 -10.80 16.48
C GLU A 171 7.00 -11.95 15.80
N SER A 172 6.75 -12.17 14.51
CA SER A 172 7.37 -13.26 13.79
C SER A 172 7.38 -13.03 12.28
N VAL A 173 8.30 -13.72 11.61
CA VAL A 173 8.41 -13.74 10.16
C VAL A 173 8.60 -15.17 9.66
N TRP A 174 8.05 -15.51 8.50
CA TRP A 174 8.19 -16.87 7.95
C TRP A 174 8.17 -16.89 6.43
N ASN A 175 8.73 -17.95 5.88
CA ASN A 175 8.66 -18.26 4.45
C ASN A 175 8.52 -19.77 4.26
N ASN A 176 8.79 -20.25 3.05
CA ASN A 176 8.72 -21.68 2.71
C ASN A 176 9.85 -22.53 3.33
N LEU A 177 10.84 -21.92 3.98
CA LEU A 177 12.02 -22.60 4.54
C LEU A 177 12.03 -22.63 6.07
N ASN A 178 11.50 -21.60 6.74
CA ASN A 178 11.45 -21.58 8.19
C ASN A 178 10.42 -20.57 8.73
N TYR A 179 10.19 -20.63 10.04
CA TYR A 179 9.48 -19.66 10.83
C TYR A 179 10.42 -19.09 11.89
N TYR A 180 10.52 -17.77 11.98
CA TYR A 180 11.40 -17.05 12.89
C TYR A 180 10.56 -16.21 13.86
N VAL A 181 10.88 -16.33 15.14
CA VAL A 181 10.31 -15.52 16.21
C VAL A 181 11.22 -14.33 16.46
N ASN A 182 10.63 -13.14 16.60
CA ASN A 182 11.38 -11.93 16.92
C ASN A 182 11.75 -11.91 18.40
N MET A 183 13.02 -11.73 18.70
CA MET A 183 13.56 -11.64 20.07
C MET A 183 13.93 -10.20 20.46
N GLN A 184 13.72 -9.24 19.55
CA GLN A 184 14.07 -7.82 19.73
C GLN A 184 12.96 -7.04 20.44
N ASP A 185 13.33 -5.90 21.05
CA ASP A 185 12.35 -4.98 21.64
C ASP A 185 11.67 -4.12 20.56
N CYS A 186 10.35 -4.23 20.46
CA CYS A 186 9.52 -3.55 19.46
C CYS A 186 8.74 -2.35 20.00
N ARG A 187 9.04 -1.85 21.20
CA ARG A 187 8.28 -0.74 21.83
C ARG A 187 8.22 0.53 20.99
N ASN A 188 9.24 0.79 20.19
CA ASN A 188 9.34 1.96 19.31
C ASN A 188 8.92 1.67 17.86
N GLY A 189 8.18 0.59 17.61
CA GLY A 189 7.82 0.17 16.26
C GLY A 189 8.93 -0.62 15.59
N CYS A 190 9.10 -0.38 14.28
CA CYS A 190 10.04 -1.13 13.43
C CYS A 190 11.32 -0.36 13.06
N ALA A 191 11.46 0.92 13.47
CA ALA A 191 12.56 1.78 13.04
C ALA A 191 13.96 1.29 13.45
N ASP A 192 14.09 0.78 14.68
CA ASP A 192 15.37 0.32 15.24
C ASP A 192 15.62 -1.19 15.00
N MET A 193 14.78 -1.84 14.20
CA MET A 193 14.80 -3.30 14.06
C MET A 193 15.85 -3.77 13.05
N VAL A 194 16.57 -4.83 13.43
CA VAL A 194 17.55 -5.49 12.57
C VAL A 194 16.92 -6.71 11.90
N TYR A 195 17.05 -6.81 10.58
CA TYR A 195 16.44 -7.86 9.75
C TYR A 195 17.45 -8.91 9.29
N ASP A 196 18.45 -9.20 10.11
CA ASP A 196 19.39 -10.29 9.86
C ASP A 196 18.86 -11.59 10.48
N LEU A 197 18.15 -12.38 9.68
CA LEU A 197 17.55 -13.63 10.12
C LEU A 197 18.57 -14.75 10.42
N GLU A 198 19.87 -14.50 10.19
CA GLU A 198 20.95 -15.44 10.53
C GLU A 198 21.43 -15.24 11.97
N ASP A 199 21.18 -14.09 12.59
CA ASP A 199 21.54 -13.85 13.98
C ASP A 199 20.45 -14.41 14.92
N LEU A 200 20.77 -15.58 15.48
CA LEU A 200 19.91 -16.34 16.39
C LEU A 200 19.58 -15.60 17.70
N LYS A 201 20.30 -14.53 18.04
CA LYS A 201 19.99 -13.71 19.23
C LYS A 201 18.83 -12.76 19.00
N ILE A 202 18.60 -12.36 17.75
CA ILE A 202 17.55 -11.42 17.36
C ILE A 202 16.37 -12.11 16.67
N TRP A 203 16.63 -13.22 15.97
CA TRP A 203 15.61 -14.04 15.30
C TRP A 203 15.79 -15.51 15.62
N GLU A 204 14.88 -16.07 16.42
CA GLU A 204 14.94 -17.48 16.81
C GLU A 204 14.16 -18.35 15.82
N PRO A 205 14.80 -19.30 15.10
CA PRO A 205 14.10 -20.22 14.21
C PRO A 205 13.34 -21.29 15.01
N VAL A 206 12.07 -21.48 14.69
CA VAL A 206 11.24 -22.54 15.28
C VAL A 206 11.67 -23.92 14.78
N LEU A 207 12.04 -24.02 13.50
CA LEU A 207 12.50 -25.28 12.93
C LEU A 207 14.02 -25.32 13.00
N PHE A 208 14.51 -25.79 14.15
CA PHE A 208 15.93 -25.96 14.40
C PHE A 208 16.54 -26.98 13.45
N GLY A 209 17.69 -26.64 12.85
CA GLY A 209 18.33 -27.46 11.83
C GLY A 209 17.60 -27.48 10.49
N ALA A 210 16.56 -26.66 10.28
CA ALA A 210 16.02 -26.43 8.94
C ALA A 210 17.08 -25.79 8.05
N THR A 211 17.00 -26.13 6.77
CA THR A 211 17.95 -25.71 5.75
C THR A 211 17.87 -24.20 5.54
N TYR A 212 18.95 -23.49 5.86
CA TYR A 212 19.05 -22.06 5.54
C TYR A 212 19.36 -21.87 4.04
N LYS A 213 18.88 -20.78 3.43
CA LYS A 213 18.98 -20.54 1.98
C LYS A 213 20.42 -20.62 1.48
N LYS A 214 21.39 -20.08 2.23
CA LYS A 214 22.83 -20.18 1.89
C LYS A 214 23.34 -21.62 1.97
N GLN A 215 22.94 -22.42 2.97
CA GLN A 215 23.30 -23.85 3.07
C GLN A 215 22.73 -24.63 1.90
N LEU A 216 21.47 -24.40 1.52
CA LEU A 216 20.86 -25.06 0.37
C LEU A 216 21.64 -24.79 -0.91
N ILE A 217 22.03 -23.53 -1.14
CA ILE A 217 22.86 -23.17 -2.28
C ILE A 217 24.21 -23.90 -2.19
N LEU A 218 24.84 -23.90 -1.02
CA LEU A 218 26.14 -24.55 -0.80
C LEU A 218 26.07 -26.07 -0.98
N ASP A 219 25.03 -26.72 -0.49
CA ASP A 219 24.79 -28.16 -0.58
C ASP A 219 24.45 -28.57 -2.02
N VAL A 220 23.69 -27.75 -2.74
CA VAL A 220 23.44 -27.95 -4.18
C VAL A 220 24.74 -27.81 -4.98
N LEU A 221 25.59 -26.82 -4.66
CA LEU A 221 26.91 -26.66 -5.27
C LEU A 221 27.82 -27.86 -4.96
N LYS A 222 27.92 -28.26 -3.68
CA LYS A 222 28.67 -29.44 -3.23
C LYS A 222 28.15 -30.72 -3.87
N LYS A 223 26.84 -30.92 -4.02
CA LYS A 223 26.27 -32.07 -4.75
C LYS A 223 26.58 -32.04 -6.24
N LYS A 224 26.63 -30.86 -6.87
CA LYS A 224 27.06 -30.73 -8.27
C LYS A 224 28.54 -31.05 -8.44
N GLU A 225 29.39 -30.56 -7.53
CA GLU A 225 30.84 -30.84 -7.50
C GLU A 225 31.11 -32.31 -7.19
N SER A 226 30.43 -32.89 -6.20
CA SER A 226 30.50 -34.31 -5.86
C SER A 226 30.06 -35.19 -7.03
N LYS A 227 28.96 -34.88 -7.73
CA LYS A 227 28.56 -35.59 -8.96
C LYS A 227 29.56 -35.46 -10.11
N LEU A 228 30.33 -34.36 -10.15
CA LEU A 228 31.40 -34.16 -11.12
C LEU A 228 32.66 -34.97 -10.73
N MET A 229 33.00 -34.99 -9.44
CA MET A 229 34.15 -35.70 -8.86
C MET A 229 33.93 -37.22 -8.78
N SER A 230 32.70 -37.69 -8.51
CA SER A 230 32.33 -39.11 -8.49
C SER A 230 32.35 -39.74 -9.88
N LYS A 231 32.31 -38.93 -10.94
CA LYS A 231 32.59 -39.37 -12.32
C LYS A 231 34.09 -39.56 -12.60
N ILE A 232 34.96 -39.04 -11.73
CA ILE A 232 36.42 -39.05 -11.88
C ILE A 232 37.08 -40.04 -10.91
N THR A 233 36.52 -40.25 -9.72
CA THR A 233 37.05 -41.15 -8.68
C THR A 233 35.91 -41.83 -7.91
N ASN A 234 36.04 -43.14 -7.66
CA ASN A 234 34.99 -44.01 -7.11
C ASN A 234 34.88 -44.05 -5.57
N ASP A 235 35.69 -43.31 -4.83
CA ASP A 235 35.70 -43.39 -3.37
C ASP A 235 35.46 -42.01 -2.74
N VAL A 236 34.30 -41.83 -2.13
CA VAL A 236 34.07 -40.76 -1.15
C VAL A 236 33.21 -41.32 -0.02
N GLU A 237 33.78 -41.40 1.18
CA GLU A 237 33.07 -41.71 2.41
C GLU A 237 32.17 -40.51 2.78
N GLU A 238 30.87 -40.75 2.92
CA GLU A 238 29.89 -39.72 3.29
C GLU A 238 29.96 -39.47 4.81
N GLU A 239 30.52 -38.33 5.25
CA GLU A 239 30.32 -37.85 6.61
C GLU A 239 28.82 -37.60 6.85
N GLU A 240 28.22 -38.29 7.83
CA GLU A 240 26.84 -38.08 8.25
C GLU A 240 26.69 -36.68 8.86
N GLN A 241 26.35 -35.71 8.01
CA GLN A 241 25.87 -34.41 8.47
C GLN A 241 24.53 -34.59 9.19
N PRO A 242 24.27 -33.80 10.27
CA PRO A 242 22.99 -33.86 10.95
C PRO A 242 21.87 -33.64 9.94
N ARG A 243 20.90 -34.57 9.89
CA ARG A 243 19.75 -34.50 8.98
C ARG A 243 19.05 -33.16 9.19
N ALA A 244 19.21 -32.25 8.25
CA ALA A 244 18.48 -31.01 8.24
C ALA A 244 16.98 -31.31 8.20
N PHE A 245 16.19 -30.51 8.91
CA PHE A 245 14.74 -30.63 8.84
C PHE A 245 14.28 -30.33 7.40
N GLU A 246 13.76 -31.35 6.72
CA GLU A 246 13.24 -31.22 5.36
C GLU A 246 11.78 -30.78 5.41
N MET A 247 11.49 -29.65 4.80
CA MET A 247 10.12 -29.16 4.68
C MET A 247 9.25 -30.16 3.90
N PRO A 248 8.02 -30.45 4.35
CA PRO A 248 7.12 -31.32 3.60
C PRO A 248 6.84 -30.73 2.22
N ARG A 249 6.59 -31.61 1.25
CA ARG A 249 6.17 -31.16 -0.08
C ARG A 249 4.88 -30.36 0.03
N SER A 250 4.77 -29.32 -0.78
CA SER A 250 3.52 -28.57 -0.88
C SER A 250 2.36 -29.50 -1.19
N TRP A 251 1.31 -29.39 -0.40
CA TRP A 251 0.03 -30.07 -0.59
C TRP A 251 -0.96 -29.21 -1.40
N VAL A 252 -0.53 -27.99 -1.76
CA VAL A 252 -1.28 -27.02 -2.55
C VAL A 252 -0.87 -27.13 -4.01
N SER A 253 -1.84 -27.09 -4.91
CA SER A 253 -1.63 -27.03 -6.35
C SER A 253 -0.90 -25.76 -6.78
N ASP A 254 -0.33 -25.79 -7.99
CA ASP A 254 0.21 -24.60 -8.63
C ASP A 254 -0.84 -23.49 -8.72
N ILE A 255 -0.38 -22.25 -8.85
CA ILE A 255 -1.20 -21.06 -8.95
C ILE A 255 -1.45 -20.76 -10.45
N PRO A 256 -2.57 -21.19 -11.05
CA PRO A 256 -2.92 -20.79 -12.40
C PRO A 256 -3.46 -19.36 -12.39
N ILE A 257 -2.84 -18.47 -13.16
CA ILE A 257 -3.37 -17.13 -13.41
C ILE A 257 -3.72 -17.07 -14.89
N SER A 258 -5.01 -17.05 -15.22
CA SER A 258 -5.43 -16.92 -16.61
C SER A 258 -5.27 -15.49 -17.10
N LYS A 259 -5.20 -15.31 -18.43
CA LYS A 259 -5.21 -13.98 -19.04
C LYS A 259 -6.48 -13.20 -18.65
N GLN A 260 -7.61 -13.89 -18.57
CA GLN A 260 -8.89 -13.29 -18.17
C GLN A 260 -8.84 -12.78 -16.71
N ASP A 261 -8.20 -13.52 -15.80
CA ASP A 261 -8.07 -13.09 -14.39
C ASP A 261 -7.18 -11.85 -14.28
N LEU A 262 -6.10 -11.80 -15.06
CA LEU A 262 -5.23 -10.62 -15.16
C LEU A 262 -5.97 -9.41 -15.72
N GLU A 263 -6.86 -9.60 -16.70
CA GLU A 263 -7.64 -8.50 -17.27
C GLU A 263 -8.73 -8.04 -16.30
N THR A 264 -9.39 -8.96 -15.61
CA THR A 264 -10.54 -8.63 -14.74
C THR A 264 -10.09 -7.90 -13.47
N CYS A 265 -8.89 -8.20 -12.94
CA CYS A 265 -8.19 -7.57 -11.80
C CYS A 265 -8.93 -7.53 -10.44
N TRP A 266 -10.25 -7.34 -10.42
CA TRP A 266 -11.06 -7.04 -9.25
C TRP A 266 -12.27 -7.99 -9.17
N PRO A 267 -12.65 -8.43 -7.96
CA PRO A 267 -13.90 -9.14 -7.77
C PRO A 267 -15.06 -8.26 -8.18
N GLY A 268 -15.89 -8.72 -9.12
CA GLY A 268 -16.99 -7.91 -9.64
C GLY A 268 -16.57 -6.77 -10.58
N THR A 269 -15.36 -6.83 -11.16
CA THR A 269 -14.89 -6.00 -12.30
C THR A 269 -14.68 -4.50 -12.03
N GLN A 270 -14.93 -4.04 -10.81
CA GLN A 270 -14.73 -2.65 -10.40
C GLN A 270 -14.10 -2.60 -9.00
N LYS A 271 -13.18 -1.65 -8.78
CA LYS A 271 -12.69 -1.27 -7.46
C LYS A 271 -12.96 0.21 -7.20
N VAL A 272 -13.54 0.48 -6.04
CA VAL A 272 -13.75 1.85 -5.54
C VAL A 272 -12.86 2.05 -4.32
N THR A 273 -12.11 3.15 -4.29
CA THR A 273 -11.26 3.54 -3.17
C THR A 273 -11.56 4.98 -2.79
N GLN A 274 -11.85 5.19 -1.51
CA GLN A 274 -12.05 6.51 -0.95
C GLN A 274 -10.72 7.04 -0.41
N TYR A 275 -10.40 8.27 -0.78
CA TYR A 275 -9.24 9.04 -0.39
C TYR A 275 -9.69 10.36 0.24
N ARG A 276 -8.75 11.15 0.73
CA ARG A 276 -9.02 12.48 1.28
C ARG A 276 -9.66 13.36 0.21
N LYS A 277 -10.94 13.71 0.43
CA LYS A 277 -11.76 14.52 -0.48
C LYS A 277 -11.80 13.97 -1.92
N ALA A 278 -11.60 12.67 -2.09
CA ALA A 278 -11.55 12.07 -3.42
C ALA A 278 -12.10 10.64 -3.41
N LYS A 279 -12.76 10.26 -4.50
CA LYS A 279 -13.24 8.90 -4.77
C LYS A 279 -12.63 8.46 -6.09
N LEU A 280 -11.84 7.39 -6.03
CA LEU A 280 -11.22 6.78 -7.19
C LEU A 280 -11.94 5.48 -7.54
N GLU A 281 -12.46 5.40 -8.75
CA GLU A 281 -13.11 4.23 -9.32
C GLU A 281 -12.23 3.69 -10.45
N LYS A 282 -11.90 2.40 -10.38
CA LYS A 282 -11.18 1.67 -11.42
C LYS A 282 -12.06 0.56 -11.95
N PHE A 283 -12.13 0.42 -13.26
CA PHE A 283 -12.94 -0.56 -13.98
C PHE A 283 -12.03 -1.51 -14.74
N ALA A 284 -12.44 -2.77 -14.85
CA ALA A 284 -11.77 -3.73 -15.70
C ALA A 284 -11.83 -3.28 -17.18
N PRO A 285 -10.77 -3.49 -17.96
CA PRO A 285 -10.77 -3.20 -19.39
C PRO A 285 -11.95 -3.88 -20.10
N ASN A 286 -12.57 -3.18 -21.04
CA ASN A 286 -13.70 -3.68 -21.86
C ASN A 286 -15.00 -4.02 -21.10
N LEU A 287 -15.08 -3.76 -19.79
CA LEU A 287 -16.34 -3.91 -19.04
C LEU A 287 -17.36 -2.85 -19.46
N MET A 288 -16.90 -1.60 -19.54
CA MET A 288 -17.75 -0.48 -19.87
C MET A 288 -17.79 -0.29 -21.39
N SER A 289 -18.99 -0.18 -21.96
CA SER A 289 -19.19 -0.01 -23.41
C SER A 289 -18.60 1.30 -23.97
N ASP A 290 -18.33 2.27 -23.09
CA ASP A 290 -17.72 3.56 -23.41
C ASP A 290 -16.18 3.54 -23.35
N GLY A 291 -15.57 2.43 -22.91
CA GLY A 291 -14.11 2.29 -22.75
C GLY A 291 -13.54 2.98 -21.50
N LEU A 292 -14.37 3.36 -20.52
CA LEU A 292 -13.92 3.98 -19.27
C LEU A 292 -13.12 2.99 -18.42
N ILE A 293 -11.89 3.36 -18.06
CA ILE A 293 -11.01 2.55 -17.20
C ILE A 293 -10.92 3.12 -15.79
N THR A 294 -10.90 4.45 -15.66
CA THR A 294 -10.67 5.10 -14.37
C THR A 294 -11.47 6.39 -14.28
N ARG A 295 -12.08 6.64 -13.12
CA ARG A 295 -12.78 7.87 -12.78
C ARG A 295 -12.30 8.37 -11.43
N LEU A 296 -11.83 9.61 -11.37
CA LEU A 296 -11.49 10.32 -10.14
C LEU A 296 -12.51 11.42 -9.89
N THR A 297 -13.26 11.31 -8.81
CA THR A 297 -14.18 12.36 -8.34
C THR A 297 -13.53 13.07 -7.17
N THR A 298 -13.47 14.40 -7.21
CA THR A 298 -12.94 15.24 -6.13
C THR A 298 -14.08 16.02 -5.47
N TYR A 299 -13.96 16.25 -4.17
CA TYR A 299 -15.00 16.84 -3.33
C TYR A 299 -14.49 18.08 -2.59
N LYS A 300 -15.40 18.97 -2.19
CA LYS A 300 -15.04 20.16 -1.39
C LYS A 300 -14.74 19.77 0.06
N ASP A 301 -15.55 18.85 0.56
CA ASP A 301 -15.64 18.43 1.96
C ASP A 301 -15.08 17.01 2.16
N LEU A 302 -14.76 16.70 3.42
CA LEU A 302 -14.23 15.38 3.80
C LEU A 302 -15.31 14.28 3.78
N ASN A 303 -16.58 14.64 3.95
CA ASN A 303 -17.70 13.69 3.90
C ASN A 303 -18.05 13.29 2.45
N CYS A 304 -17.36 13.85 1.46
CA CYS A 304 -17.55 13.59 0.04
C CYS A 304 -19.00 13.82 -0.42
N THR A 305 -19.65 14.89 0.06
CA THR A 305 -21.01 15.25 -0.37
C THR A 305 -21.03 16.15 -1.60
N ASP A 306 -20.13 17.14 -1.66
CA ASP A 306 -20.15 18.17 -2.71
C ASP A 306 -19.06 17.93 -3.76
N VAL A 307 -19.46 17.42 -4.92
CA VAL A 307 -18.56 17.17 -6.06
C VAL A 307 -18.02 18.49 -6.63
N VAL A 308 -16.70 18.57 -6.77
CA VAL A 308 -15.98 19.69 -7.40
C VAL A 308 -15.67 19.38 -8.85
N MET A 309 -15.07 18.22 -9.11
CA MET A 309 -14.50 17.89 -10.41
C MET A 309 -14.44 16.38 -10.58
N VAL A 310 -14.70 15.93 -11.80
CA VAL A 310 -14.61 14.53 -12.23
C VAL A 310 -13.60 14.45 -13.37
N LYS A 311 -12.55 13.63 -13.20
CA LYS A 311 -11.61 13.27 -14.27
C LYS A 311 -11.88 11.82 -14.68
N GLU A 312 -11.93 11.57 -15.99
CA GLU A 312 -12.20 10.26 -16.56
C GLU A 312 -11.07 9.88 -17.54
N TRP A 313 -10.64 8.63 -17.50
CA TRP A 313 -9.63 8.07 -18.40
C TRP A 313 -10.23 6.91 -19.18
N TYR A 314 -10.06 6.95 -20.49
CA TYR A 314 -10.63 5.99 -21.43
C TYR A 314 -9.54 5.22 -22.17
N GLN A 315 -9.81 3.95 -22.46
CA GLN A 315 -9.03 3.16 -23.42
C GLN A 315 -9.78 3.15 -24.74
N HIS A 316 -9.13 3.60 -25.81
CA HIS A 316 -9.49 3.19 -27.16
C HIS A 316 -8.29 2.52 -27.79
N SER A 317 -8.54 1.47 -28.58
CA SER A 317 -7.54 0.61 -29.21
C SER A 317 -6.36 1.46 -29.72
N HIS A 318 -5.21 1.33 -29.05
CA HIS A 318 -3.91 1.98 -29.26
C HIS A 318 -3.54 3.25 -28.45
N HIS A 319 -4.46 3.97 -27.78
CA HIS A 319 -4.08 5.11 -26.93
C HIS A 319 -5.00 5.28 -25.69
N CYS A 320 -4.39 5.50 -24.52
CA CYS A 320 -5.10 5.99 -23.34
C CYS A 320 -5.34 7.50 -23.50
N VAL A 321 -6.61 7.93 -23.48
CA VAL A 321 -6.98 9.35 -23.58
C VAL A 321 -7.58 9.79 -22.25
N ALA A 322 -7.01 10.82 -21.64
CA ALA A 322 -7.60 11.50 -20.50
C ALA A 322 -8.66 12.49 -21.01
N ALA A 323 -9.90 12.34 -20.55
CA ALA A 323 -10.98 13.27 -20.83
C ALA A 323 -11.32 14.05 -19.55
N PHE A 324 -11.27 15.36 -19.64
CA PHE A 324 -11.66 16.25 -18.55
C PHE A 324 -13.12 16.64 -18.72
N SER A 325 -13.98 16.18 -17.80
CA SER A 325 -15.38 16.59 -17.74
C SER A 325 -15.61 17.38 -16.46
N GLN A 326 -15.51 18.70 -16.56
CA GLN A 326 -15.81 19.57 -15.43
C GLN A 326 -17.33 19.75 -15.32
N ARG A 327 -18.02 18.76 -14.74
CA ARG A 327 -19.43 18.91 -14.34
C ARG A 327 -19.51 19.78 -13.10
N TYR A 328 -19.68 21.09 -13.27
CA TYR A 328 -20.15 21.94 -12.20
C TYR A 328 -21.59 21.57 -11.86
N ASN A 329 -21.85 21.27 -10.58
CA ASN A 329 -23.21 21.14 -10.06
C ASN A 329 -23.94 22.49 -10.25
N ARG A 330 -24.63 22.65 -11.38
CA ARG A 330 -25.69 23.66 -11.55
C ARG A 330 -26.91 23.17 -10.80
N ASN A 331 -26.90 23.27 -9.47
CA ASN A 331 -28.11 23.09 -8.66
C ASN A 331 -27.96 23.82 -7.31
N VAL A 332 -27.79 25.15 -7.36
CA VAL A 332 -28.32 26.05 -6.33
C VAL A 332 -28.71 27.34 -7.04
N LEU A 333 -29.98 27.46 -7.38
CA LEU A 333 -30.75 28.72 -7.48
C LEU A 333 -32.19 28.26 -7.77
N ARG A 334 -32.92 28.03 -6.69
CA ARG A 334 -34.39 28.06 -6.71
C ARG A 334 -34.81 29.38 -6.09
#